data_AF-A0A953BQ41-F1
#
_entry.id   AF-A0A953BQ41-F1
#
_cell.length_a   1.000
_cell.length_b   1.000
_cell.length_c   1.000
_cell.angle_alpha   90.00
_cell.angle_beta   90.00
_cell.angle_gamma   90.00
#
_symmetry.space_group_name_H-M   'P 1'
#
loop_
_entity.id
_entity.type
_entity.pdbx_description
1 polymer ?
#
loop_
_entity_poly.entity_id
_entity_poly.type
_entity_poly.pdbx_seq_one_letter_code
_entity_poly.pdbx_strand_id
1 'polypeptide(L)'
;MPTLLCVPIMVEDEPTALRDAAEARDAGADIVEYRVDSFFTGSRSADGSLDEREVRAILRMVRDCPLPCIVTCRAASEAGGGGKSGGESGGGGYDGDDAARVALYEKLGTAGDEDSGRGRPDWLAPRYIDVELSTYARSANIRQKIDLAVDHPGQRRLVSTGLILSFHDFAGRPPDLLRRLAAIAHEPAARIAKIAMTARSVRDNLELFDLLADNAAGKPMIALAMGRFGLMSRVLAPKFGGFLTFAALRPGAGTAPGQPTVRDLLELYRFRAINRQTRVLGVIGWPVDQSMSPVVHNAGLEAYRADSWDVADHDPCNAVYLPLPVGPEYEHFKATIDALVEHPRLDFAGCSVTVPHKQHLVRFARERIAAGDTRWTIDAVSTLAGAANTLIVERTGEAAGYTAARVENTDAPAAAGCLAQALETLVGRTIVLIGAGGVARAIAAGLLAEDARVVVMNRTRESADQMVAELRSRLSDDAARQRLSAADIADLARINPDAAVNCTPQGMTGGPAPRACAIDPNLLRAWSAAHRARPDRGEVEPVVFDTVYNPLRTPLLGAADELGLTLIDGLGMFVAQAGMQFTAWTGRPAPLRLFDRICRDALGG
;
A
#
# COMPACT_ATOMS: atom_id res chain seq x y z
N MET A 1 -0.96 20.18 -15.26
CA MET A 1 -1.03 18.96 -16.10
C MET A 1 -1.16 17.78 -15.17
N PRO A 2 -1.92 16.73 -15.53
CA PRO A 2 -1.96 15.50 -14.74
C PRO A 2 -0.58 14.82 -14.77
N THR A 3 -0.26 14.07 -13.71
CA THR A 3 0.93 13.20 -13.68
C THR A 3 0.78 12.07 -14.69
N LEU A 4 1.82 11.84 -15.48
CA LEU A 4 1.83 10.79 -16.51
C LEU A 4 2.13 9.41 -15.91
N LEU A 5 1.48 8.38 -16.44
CA LEU A 5 1.81 6.97 -16.20
C LEU A 5 2.76 6.47 -17.28
N CYS A 6 3.97 6.10 -16.87
CA CYS A 6 5.00 5.56 -17.74
C CYS A 6 5.18 4.06 -17.55
N VAL A 7 5.18 3.31 -18.65
CA VAL A 7 5.53 1.88 -18.65
C VAL A 7 6.95 1.71 -19.19
N PRO A 8 7.90 1.25 -18.36
CA PRO A 8 9.22 0.90 -18.83
C PRO A 8 9.21 -0.48 -19.52
N ILE A 9 9.77 -0.53 -20.72
CA ILE A 9 9.87 -1.72 -21.57
C ILE A 9 11.35 -2.05 -21.71
N MET A 10 11.76 -3.21 -21.18
CA MET A 10 13.09 -3.75 -21.41
C MET A 10 13.17 -4.25 -22.85
N VAL A 11 14.01 -3.64 -23.67
CA VAL A 11 14.10 -3.99 -25.09
C VAL A 11 14.99 -5.23 -25.25
N GLU A 12 14.39 -6.33 -25.70
CA GLU A 12 15.10 -7.52 -26.17
C GLU A 12 15.17 -7.56 -27.70
N ASP A 13 14.07 -7.23 -28.35
CA ASP A 13 13.94 -7.09 -29.80
C ASP A 13 12.85 -6.07 -30.18
N GLU A 14 12.94 -5.51 -31.39
CA GLU A 14 12.02 -4.49 -31.90
C GLU A 14 10.55 -4.95 -31.96
N PRO A 15 10.21 -6.12 -32.56
CA PRO A 15 8.83 -6.60 -32.57
C PRO A 15 8.20 -6.76 -31.18
N THR A 16 8.94 -7.29 -30.21
CA THR A 16 8.46 -7.48 -28.84
C THR A 16 8.24 -6.15 -28.14
N ALA A 17 9.18 -5.21 -28.28
CA ALA A 17 9.05 -3.87 -27.69
C ALA A 17 7.84 -3.09 -28.24
N LEU A 18 7.52 -3.22 -29.52
CA LEU A 18 6.33 -2.60 -30.12
C LEU A 18 5.02 -3.24 -29.64
N ARG A 19 4.99 -4.58 -29.47
CA ARG A 19 3.83 -5.28 -28.88
C ARG A 19 3.58 -4.84 -27.44
N ASP A 20 4.63 -4.79 -26.62
CA ASP A 20 4.53 -4.36 -25.22
C ASP A 20 4.10 -2.88 -25.11
N ALA A 21 4.52 -2.02 -26.05
CA ALA A 21 4.06 -0.63 -26.09
C ALA A 21 2.57 -0.51 -26.48
N ALA A 22 2.08 -1.37 -27.37
CA ALA A 22 0.65 -1.44 -27.69
C ALA A 22 -0.16 -1.95 -26.50
N GLU A 23 0.33 -2.97 -25.79
CA GLU A 23 -0.29 -3.45 -24.55
C GLU A 23 -0.30 -2.37 -23.46
N ALA A 24 0.78 -1.61 -23.31
CA ALA A 24 0.85 -0.50 -22.37
C ALA A 24 -0.20 0.59 -22.66
N ARG A 25 -0.39 0.94 -23.95
CA ARG A 25 -1.46 1.86 -24.37
C ARG A 25 -2.83 1.31 -24.01
N ASP A 26 -3.09 0.05 -24.33
CA ASP A 26 -4.39 -0.59 -24.10
C ASP A 26 -4.68 -0.74 -22.61
N ALA A 27 -3.64 -0.87 -21.78
CA ALA A 27 -3.71 -0.84 -20.32
C ALA A 27 -3.90 0.57 -19.72
N GLY A 28 -3.78 1.65 -20.52
CA GLY A 28 -4.02 3.03 -20.09
C GLY A 28 -2.77 3.84 -19.70
N ALA A 29 -1.59 3.44 -20.14
CA ALA A 29 -0.36 4.23 -20.01
C ALA A 29 -0.39 5.49 -20.89
N ASP A 30 0.27 6.56 -20.42
CA ASP A 30 0.36 7.82 -21.17
C ASP A 30 1.62 7.91 -22.04
N ILE A 31 2.66 7.18 -21.65
CA ILE A 31 4.01 7.21 -22.25
C ILE A 31 4.72 5.89 -21.96
N VAL A 32 5.64 5.48 -22.84
CA VAL A 32 6.51 4.32 -22.60
C VAL A 32 7.97 4.73 -22.46
N GLU A 33 8.75 3.99 -21.69
CA GLU A 33 10.22 4.13 -21.64
C GLU A 33 10.85 2.90 -22.28
N TYR A 34 11.47 3.06 -23.46
CA TYR A 34 12.30 2.01 -24.05
C TYR A 34 13.67 1.99 -23.35
N ARG A 35 13.89 0.94 -22.56
CA ARG A 35 15.17 0.62 -21.92
C ARG A 35 16.01 -0.20 -22.89
N VAL A 36 16.87 0.49 -23.64
CA VAL A 36 17.70 -0.12 -24.69
C VAL A 36 19.05 -0.63 -24.18
N ASP A 37 19.31 -0.51 -22.88
CA ASP A 37 20.62 -0.79 -22.23
C ASP A 37 21.17 -2.19 -22.55
N SER A 38 20.30 -3.19 -22.67
CA SER A 38 20.67 -4.57 -22.98
C SER A 38 20.62 -4.90 -24.47
N PHE A 39 19.95 -4.06 -25.27
CA PHE A 39 19.81 -4.22 -26.73
C PHE A 39 20.92 -3.51 -27.50
N PHE A 40 21.28 -2.30 -27.08
CA PHE A 40 22.30 -1.47 -27.71
C PHE A 40 23.68 -1.87 -27.20
N THR A 41 24.53 -2.38 -28.09
CA THR A 41 25.88 -2.82 -27.72
C THR A 41 26.93 -1.72 -27.90
N GLY A 42 26.60 -0.66 -28.63
CA GLY A 42 27.56 0.39 -28.99
C GLY A 42 28.58 -0.07 -30.03
N SER A 43 28.35 -1.22 -30.67
CA SER A 43 29.20 -1.77 -31.73
C SER A 43 29.40 -0.76 -32.85
N ARG A 44 30.60 -0.75 -33.43
CA ARG A 44 30.97 0.14 -34.53
C ARG A 44 31.22 -0.63 -35.82
N SER A 45 30.77 -0.05 -36.92
CA SER A 45 31.10 -0.46 -38.28
C SER A 45 32.58 -0.23 -38.58
N ALA A 46 33.08 -0.79 -39.69
CA ALA A 46 34.48 -0.68 -40.11
C ALA A 46 34.96 0.77 -40.34
N ASP A 47 34.04 1.70 -40.59
CA ASP A 47 34.29 3.13 -40.75
C ASP A 47 34.27 3.93 -39.42
N GLY A 48 34.08 3.25 -38.29
CA GLY A 48 34.01 3.85 -36.96
C GLY A 48 32.64 4.44 -36.58
N SER A 49 31.64 4.37 -37.46
CA SER A 49 30.25 4.76 -37.15
C SER A 49 29.56 3.69 -36.30
N LEU A 50 28.47 4.03 -35.60
CA LEU A 50 27.66 3.03 -34.87
C LEU A 50 27.04 2.01 -35.83
N ASP A 51 26.87 0.76 -35.37
CA ASP A 51 26.14 -0.26 -36.11
C ASP A 51 24.74 0.25 -36.46
N GLU A 52 24.54 0.48 -37.76
CA GLU A 52 23.31 1.00 -38.29
C GLU A 52 22.12 0.06 -38.08
N ARG A 53 22.35 -1.24 -37.83
CA ARG A 53 21.25 -2.19 -37.57
C ARG A 53 20.56 -1.88 -36.25
N GLU A 54 21.33 -1.76 -35.17
CA GLU A 54 20.83 -1.44 -33.83
C GLU A 54 20.18 -0.06 -33.83
N VAL A 55 20.87 0.95 -34.37
CA VAL A 55 20.35 2.33 -34.41
C VAL A 55 19.07 2.43 -35.24
N ARG A 56 18.99 1.76 -36.40
CA ARG A 56 17.76 1.75 -37.21
C ARG A 56 16.62 1.03 -36.51
N ALA A 57 16.90 -0.05 -35.77
CA ALA A 57 15.87 -0.72 -34.98
C ALA A 57 15.30 0.22 -33.90
N ILE A 58 16.16 0.95 -33.18
CA ILE A 58 15.71 1.93 -32.18
C ILE A 58 14.91 3.08 -32.83
N LEU A 59 15.35 3.60 -33.97
CA LEU A 59 14.60 4.61 -34.72
C LEU A 59 13.23 4.10 -35.19
N ARG A 60 13.13 2.83 -35.63
CA ARG A 60 11.84 2.22 -35.97
C ARG A 60 10.95 2.04 -34.76
N MET A 61 11.48 1.59 -33.62
CA MET A 61 10.72 1.52 -32.36
C MET A 61 10.15 2.87 -31.95
N VAL A 62 10.95 3.94 -32.04
CA VAL A 62 10.48 5.31 -31.75
C VAL A 62 9.38 5.74 -32.71
N ARG A 63 9.61 5.59 -34.02
CA ARG A 63 8.68 6.00 -35.08
C ARG A 63 7.34 5.26 -35.01
N ASP A 64 7.39 3.96 -34.76
CA ASP A 64 6.22 3.08 -34.80
C ASP A 64 5.59 2.89 -33.40
N CYS A 65 6.09 3.62 -32.39
CA CYS A 65 5.55 3.59 -31.04
C CYS A 65 4.10 4.11 -31.02
N PRO A 66 3.14 3.39 -30.43
CA PRO A 66 1.76 3.83 -30.35
C PRO A 66 1.50 4.93 -29.30
N LEU A 67 2.53 5.32 -28.54
CA LEU A 67 2.51 6.34 -27.50
C LEU A 67 3.72 7.27 -27.67
N PRO A 68 3.72 8.48 -27.06
CA PRO A 68 4.96 9.18 -26.80
C PRO A 68 5.93 8.24 -26.08
N CYS A 69 7.23 8.38 -26.35
CA CYS A 69 8.24 7.51 -25.74
C CYS A 69 9.43 8.28 -25.15
N ILE A 70 10.01 7.67 -24.14
CA ILE A 70 11.31 8.01 -23.56
C ILE A 70 12.30 6.95 -24.07
N VAL A 71 13.46 7.37 -24.58
CA VAL A 71 14.56 6.44 -24.83
C VAL A 71 15.60 6.58 -23.74
N THR A 72 15.91 5.47 -23.09
CA THR A 72 16.86 5.40 -21.98
C THR A 72 17.88 4.31 -22.29
N CYS A 73 19.15 4.69 -22.34
CA CYS A 73 20.30 3.79 -22.31
C CYS A 73 21.07 4.04 -21.01
N ARG A 74 20.70 3.35 -19.92
CA ARG A 74 21.20 3.45 -18.55
C ARG A 74 22.58 2.81 -18.41
N ALA A 75 23.54 3.55 -17.88
CA ALA A 75 24.87 3.01 -17.56
C ALA A 75 24.82 1.93 -16.46
N ALA A 76 25.67 0.91 -16.55
CA ALA A 76 25.80 -0.14 -15.54
C ALA A 76 26.10 0.41 -14.14
N SER A 77 26.89 1.49 -14.02
CA SER A 77 27.19 2.14 -12.75
C SER A 77 25.97 2.78 -12.06
N GLU A 78 24.90 3.02 -12.81
CA GLU A 78 23.66 3.66 -12.36
C GLU A 78 22.46 2.69 -12.41
N ALA A 79 22.68 1.41 -12.72
CA ALA A 79 21.65 0.38 -12.81
C ALA A 79 21.42 -0.39 -11.49
N GLY A 80 22.22 -0.13 -10.45
CA GLY A 80 22.19 -0.85 -9.18
C GLY A 80 22.85 -2.22 -9.33
N GLY A 81 24.00 -2.42 -8.68
CA GLY A 81 24.73 -3.69 -8.69
C GLY A 81 23.99 -4.79 -7.93
N GLY A 82 22.93 -5.35 -8.50
CA GLY A 82 22.32 -6.59 -8.02
C GLY A 82 23.13 -7.79 -8.52
N GLY A 83 23.93 -8.39 -7.63
CA GLY A 83 24.45 -9.73 -7.89
C GLY A 83 23.30 -10.69 -8.21
N LYS A 84 23.53 -11.63 -9.13
CA LYS A 84 22.62 -12.72 -9.48
C LYS A 84 22.35 -13.61 -8.25
N SER A 85 21.44 -13.20 -7.37
CA SER A 85 20.96 -14.06 -6.29
C SER A 85 19.44 -13.99 -6.22
N GLY A 86 18.80 -14.98 -6.85
CA GLY A 86 17.37 -15.24 -6.72
C GLY A 86 16.54 -14.80 -7.93
N GLY A 87 16.65 -15.53 -9.05
CA GLY A 87 15.58 -15.76 -10.05
C GLY A 87 14.88 -14.59 -10.76
N GLU A 88 15.02 -13.34 -10.30
CA GLU A 88 14.38 -12.16 -10.86
C GLU A 88 15.37 -11.45 -11.79
N SER A 89 14.92 -11.15 -13.02
CA SER A 89 15.70 -10.49 -14.07
C SER A 89 15.99 -9.03 -13.71
N GLY A 90 16.97 -8.81 -12.83
CA GLY A 90 17.55 -7.49 -12.57
C GLY A 90 18.25 -6.95 -13.81
N GLY A 91 17.83 -5.77 -14.27
CA GLY A 91 18.29 -5.14 -15.51
C GLY A 91 19.79 -4.90 -15.54
N GLY A 92 20.48 -5.53 -16.48
CA GLY A 92 21.86 -5.17 -16.84
C GLY A 92 21.86 -3.78 -17.45
N GLY A 93 22.66 -2.87 -16.88
CA GLY A 93 22.93 -1.58 -17.51
C GLY A 93 24.00 -1.72 -18.59
N TYR A 94 24.07 -0.74 -19.48
CA TYR A 94 25.06 -0.65 -20.55
C TYR A 94 26.46 -0.46 -19.96
N ASP A 95 27.41 -1.31 -20.35
CA ASP A 95 28.80 -1.35 -19.89
C ASP A 95 29.82 -0.87 -20.93
N GLY A 96 29.37 -0.51 -22.13
CA GLY A 96 30.20 0.05 -23.19
C GLY A 96 30.58 1.53 -22.97
N ASP A 97 31.15 2.16 -24.00
CA ASP A 97 31.60 3.55 -23.89
C ASP A 97 30.45 4.58 -24.00
N ASP A 98 30.57 5.67 -23.25
CA ASP A 98 29.58 6.77 -23.25
C ASP A 98 29.53 7.52 -24.60
N ALA A 99 30.61 7.52 -25.37
CA ALA A 99 30.63 8.22 -26.65
C ALA A 99 29.68 7.56 -27.66
N ALA A 100 29.50 6.23 -27.60
CA ALA A 100 28.54 5.47 -28.37
C ALA A 100 27.10 5.76 -27.92
N ARG A 101 26.83 5.80 -26.60
CA ARG A 101 25.50 6.20 -26.06
C ARG A 101 25.11 7.60 -26.50
N VAL A 102 26.02 8.54 -26.39
CA VAL A 102 25.80 9.94 -26.76
C VAL A 102 25.59 10.07 -28.27
N ALA A 103 26.34 9.32 -29.10
CA ALA A 103 26.13 9.29 -30.55
C ALA A 103 24.76 8.69 -30.93
N LEU A 104 24.26 7.69 -30.18
CA LEU A 104 22.90 7.19 -30.34
C LEU A 104 21.87 8.31 -30.07
N TYR A 105 22.01 9.04 -28.95
CA TYR A 105 21.10 10.14 -28.64
C TYR A 105 21.14 11.26 -29.68
N GLU A 106 22.32 11.65 -30.16
CA GLU A 106 22.46 12.61 -31.25
C GLU A 106 21.70 12.17 -32.49
N LYS A 107 21.83 10.90 -32.91
CA LYS A 107 21.07 10.34 -34.04
C LYS A 107 19.56 10.36 -33.77
N LEU A 108 19.11 10.02 -32.55
CA LEU A 108 17.67 10.05 -32.20
C LEU A 108 17.09 11.46 -32.23
N GLY A 109 17.83 12.45 -31.75
CA GLY A 109 17.40 13.85 -31.74
C GLY A 109 17.45 14.54 -33.11
N THR A 110 18.28 14.04 -34.03
CA THR A 110 18.53 14.67 -35.35
C THR A 110 18.01 13.87 -36.54
N ALA A 111 17.47 12.67 -36.33
CA ALA A 111 16.93 11.81 -37.41
C ALA A 111 15.82 12.45 -38.26
N GLY A 112 15.25 13.58 -37.83
CA GLY A 112 14.29 14.37 -38.61
C GLY A 112 14.90 15.23 -39.73
N ASP A 113 16.22 15.49 -39.74
CA ASP A 113 16.86 16.43 -40.68
C ASP A 113 17.21 15.81 -42.05
N GLU A 114 17.32 14.49 -42.16
CA GLU A 114 17.96 13.88 -43.35
C GLU A 114 16.99 13.54 -44.50
N ASP A 115 15.67 13.52 -44.30
CA ASP A 115 14.74 13.11 -45.36
C ASP A 115 13.30 13.64 -45.21
N SER A 116 12.99 14.85 -45.72
CA SER A 116 11.69 15.14 -46.37
C SER A 116 11.47 16.60 -46.80
N GLY A 117 11.51 16.85 -48.11
CA GLY A 117 10.84 18.00 -48.76
C GLY A 117 9.30 17.90 -48.75
N ARG A 118 8.71 17.30 -47.72
CA ARG A 118 7.26 17.20 -47.49
C ARG A 118 7.02 17.31 -45.99
N GLY A 119 6.34 18.37 -45.55
CA GLY A 119 6.02 18.60 -44.14
C GLY A 119 5.48 17.34 -43.47
N ARG A 120 6.09 16.96 -42.35
CA ARG A 120 5.81 15.74 -41.58
C ARG A 120 5.57 16.07 -40.11
N PRO A 121 4.81 15.23 -39.38
CA PRO A 121 4.38 15.52 -38.00
C PRO A 121 5.50 15.25 -36.99
N ASP A 122 5.44 15.95 -35.84
CA ASP A 122 6.46 16.09 -34.77
C ASP A 122 6.98 14.79 -34.08
N TRP A 123 6.56 13.60 -34.51
CA TRP A 123 6.71 12.33 -33.78
C TRP A 123 7.84 11.41 -34.25
N LEU A 124 8.75 11.88 -35.11
CA LEU A 124 9.88 11.07 -35.60
C LEU A 124 11.01 10.92 -34.57
N ALA A 125 11.06 11.80 -33.58
CA ALA A 125 12.03 11.77 -32.49
C ALA A 125 11.36 11.30 -31.18
N PRO A 126 12.10 10.70 -30.25
CA PRO A 126 11.53 10.36 -28.96
C PRO A 126 11.09 11.64 -28.24
N ARG A 127 10.00 11.55 -27.47
CA ARG A 127 9.51 12.72 -26.74
C ARG A 127 10.54 13.19 -25.71
N TYR A 128 11.21 12.25 -25.07
CA TYR A 128 12.31 12.52 -24.16
C TYR A 128 13.46 11.53 -24.35
N ILE A 129 14.66 11.95 -23.98
CA ILE A 129 15.77 11.05 -23.66
C ILE A 129 16.09 11.19 -22.18
N ASP A 130 16.48 10.09 -21.52
CA ASP A 130 16.96 10.09 -20.13
C ASP A 130 18.48 9.91 -20.10
N VAL A 131 19.16 10.89 -19.50
CA VAL A 131 20.60 10.83 -19.27
C VAL A 131 20.90 11.04 -17.79
N GLU A 132 21.86 10.29 -17.25
CA GLU A 132 22.26 10.48 -15.86
C GLU A 132 23.08 11.76 -15.71
N LEU A 133 22.87 12.47 -14.59
CA LEU A 133 23.62 13.65 -14.21
C LEU A 133 25.14 13.37 -14.18
N SER A 134 25.53 12.18 -13.73
CA SER A 134 26.92 11.74 -13.67
C SER A 134 27.55 11.58 -15.07
N THR A 135 26.79 11.05 -16.03
CA THR A 135 27.18 10.96 -17.45
C THR A 135 27.26 12.36 -18.08
N TYR A 136 26.21 13.17 -17.92
CA TYR A 136 26.12 14.52 -18.50
C TYR A 136 27.22 15.47 -17.98
N ALA A 137 27.58 15.36 -16.70
CA ALA A 137 28.61 16.19 -16.08
C ALA A 137 30.04 15.68 -16.32
N ARG A 138 30.22 14.50 -16.94
CA ARG A 138 31.52 13.83 -17.07
C ARG A 138 32.53 14.61 -17.91
N SER A 139 32.08 15.24 -18.99
CA SER A 139 32.93 16.11 -19.82
C SER A 139 32.12 17.13 -20.62
N ALA A 140 32.76 18.23 -21.00
CA ALA A 140 32.14 19.24 -21.86
C ALA A 140 31.76 18.68 -23.25
N ASN A 141 32.53 17.71 -23.76
CA ASN A 141 32.24 17.07 -25.06
C ASN A 141 30.96 16.24 -25.01
N ILE A 142 30.79 15.41 -23.97
CA ILE A 142 29.57 14.61 -23.76
C ILE A 142 28.35 15.55 -23.64
N ARG A 143 28.47 16.59 -22.80
CA ARG A 143 27.42 17.60 -22.63
C ARG A 143 27.01 18.21 -23.97
N GLN A 144 27.98 18.75 -24.71
CA GLN A 144 27.71 19.42 -25.98
C GLN A 144 26.99 18.53 -26.98
N LYS A 145 27.34 17.25 -27.06
CA LYS A 145 26.66 16.30 -27.97
C LYS A 145 25.24 15.95 -27.53
N ILE A 146 25.00 15.86 -26.22
CA ILE A 146 23.63 15.68 -25.70
C ILE A 146 22.79 16.93 -25.98
N ASP A 147 23.36 18.13 -25.81
CA ASP A 147 22.69 19.39 -26.11
C ASP A 147 22.26 19.47 -27.59
N LEU A 148 23.07 18.94 -28.52
CA LEU A 148 22.71 18.83 -29.94
C LEU A 148 21.50 17.92 -30.21
N ALA A 149 21.19 17.01 -29.29
CA ALA A 149 20.11 16.03 -29.41
C ALA A 149 18.77 16.47 -28.81
N VAL A 150 18.74 17.61 -28.10
CA VAL A 150 17.58 18.04 -27.30
C VAL A 150 17.19 19.49 -27.54
N ASP A 151 15.93 19.81 -27.25
CA ASP A 151 15.42 21.19 -27.24
C ASP A 151 15.96 21.95 -26.01
N HIS A 152 16.58 23.09 -26.26
CA HIS A 152 17.08 23.99 -25.22
C HIS A 152 17.21 25.43 -25.77
N PRO A 153 17.28 26.48 -24.93
CA PRO A 153 17.29 27.88 -25.39
C PRO A 153 18.43 28.28 -26.36
N GLY A 154 19.52 27.50 -26.39
CA GLY A 154 20.66 27.73 -27.28
C GLY A 154 20.66 26.84 -28.54
N GLN A 155 19.64 26.02 -28.72
CA GLN A 155 19.54 25.07 -29.82
C GLN A 155 19.36 25.81 -31.15
N ARG A 156 20.12 25.39 -32.17
CA ARG A 156 20.08 26.00 -33.51
C ARG A 156 19.31 25.16 -34.53
N ARG A 157 19.22 23.85 -34.32
CA ARG A 157 18.43 22.93 -35.15
C ARG A 157 16.99 22.86 -34.64
N LEU A 158 16.06 22.45 -35.50
CA LEU A 158 14.70 22.20 -35.06
C LEU A 158 14.64 20.84 -34.35
N VAL A 159 14.79 20.84 -33.02
CA VAL A 159 14.73 19.64 -32.19
C VAL A 159 13.59 19.78 -31.19
N SER A 160 12.78 18.73 -31.01
CA SER A 160 11.62 18.72 -30.09
C SER A 160 11.78 17.77 -28.90
N THR A 161 12.84 16.96 -28.89
CA THR A 161 13.18 16.01 -27.82
C THR A 161 13.54 16.75 -26.54
N GLY A 162 12.86 16.46 -25.42
CA GLY A 162 13.25 17.02 -24.12
C GLY A 162 14.30 16.17 -23.40
N LEU A 163 15.19 16.79 -22.64
CA LEU A 163 16.11 16.07 -21.75
C LEU A 163 15.48 15.81 -20.37
N ILE A 164 15.41 14.54 -19.98
CA ILE A 164 15.29 14.14 -18.58
C ILE A 164 16.70 13.96 -18.03
N LEU A 165 17.07 14.76 -17.03
CA LEU A 165 18.34 14.62 -16.35
C LEU A 165 18.10 13.91 -15.01
N SER A 166 18.68 12.72 -14.85
CA SER A 166 18.34 11.80 -13.77
C SER A 166 19.51 11.46 -12.85
N PHE A 167 19.23 10.99 -11.63
CA PHE A 167 20.20 10.22 -10.85
C PHE A 167 19.48 9.21 -9.97
N HIS A 168 20.19 8.11 -9.66
CA HIS A 168 19.64 7.00 -8.90
C HIS A 168 20.54 6.72 -7.69
N ASP A 169 19.94 6.47 -6.53
CA ASP A 169 20.64 6.02 -5.34
C ASP A 169 19.98 4.76 -4.77
N PHE A 170 20.67 3.63 -4.93
CA PHE A 170 20.15 2.32 -4.52
C PHE A 170 20.39 2.03 -3.03
N ALA A 171 21.23 2.82 -2.35
CA ALA A 171 21.53 2.66 -0.93
C ALA A 171 20.55 3.44 -0.03
N GLY A 172 20.07 4.59 -0.51
CA GLY A 172 19.06 5.38 0.17
C GLY A 172 19.05 6.84 -0.24
N ARG A 173 18.70 7.71 0.70
CA ARG A 173 18.75 9.16 0.49
C ARG A 173 20.21 9.64 0.35
N PRO A 174 20.63 10.20 -0.82
CA PRO A 174 22.01 10.60 -1.02
C PRO A 174 22.39 11.78 -0.11
N PRO A 175 23.60 11.82 0.50
CA PRO A 175 24.02 12.94 1.34
C PRO A 175 24.00 14.29 0.61
N ASP A 176 24.28 14.29 -0.69
CA ASP A 176 24.36 15.45 -1.57
C ASP A 176 23.09 15.68 -2.41
N LEU A 177 21.93 15.12 -1.99
CA LEU A 177 20.65 15.21 -2.70
C LEU A 177 20.33 16.61 -3.24
N LEU A 178 20.31 17.62 -2.36
CA LEU A 178 19.97 19.00 -2.74
C LEU A 178 20.99 19.62 -3.69
N ARG A 179 22.27 19.24 -3.59
CA ARG A 179 23.31 19.71 -4.51
C ARG A 179 23.11 19.13 -5.91
N ARG A 180 22.81 17.84 -6.02
CA ARG A 180 22.49 17.20 -7.31
C ARG A 180 21.25 17.81 -7.94
N LEU A 181 20.22 18.06 -7.13
CA LEU A 181 19.00 18.70 -7.59
C LEU A 181 19.26 20.12 -8.09
N ALA A 182 20.02 20.92 -7.34
CA ALA A 182 20.43 22.26 -7.77
C ALA A 182 21.22 22.21 -9.09
N ALA A 183 22.11 21.23 -9.28
CA ALA A 183 22.83 21.08 -10.54
C ALA A 183 21.90 20.86 -11.74
N ILE A 184 20.86 20.04 -11.59
CA ILE A 184 19.83 19.82 -12.63
C ILE A 184 18.99 21.09 -12.85
N ALA A 185 18.63 21.78 -11.78
CA ALA A 185 17.84 23.01 -11.84
C ALA A 185 18.52 24.10 -12.68
N HIS A 186 19.84 24.25 -12.52
CA HIS A 186 20.62 25.28 -13.21
C HIS A 186 20.99 24.92 -14.66
N GLU A 187 20.73 23.68 -15.11
CA GLU A 187 21.12 23.23 -16.44
C GLU A 187 20.05 23.58 -17.50
N PRO A 188 20.27 24.53 -18.43
CA PRO A 188 19.20 24.98 -19.34
C PRO A 188 18.68 23.88 -20.28
N ALA A 189 19.51 22.89 -20.62
CA ALA A 189 19.10 21.77 -21.47
C ALA A 189 18.16 20.80 -20.74
N ALA A 190 18.27 20.68 -19.42
CA ALA A 190 17.41 19.78 -18.64
C ALA A 190 15.98 20.30 -18.59
N ARG A 191 15.05 19.58 -19.22
CA ARG A 191 13.62 19.92 -19.24
C ARG A 191 12.88 19.38 -18.03
N ILE A 192 13.29 18.20 -17.56
CA ILE A 192 12.70 17.48 -16.44
C ILE A 192 13.81 17.01 -15.51
N ALA A 193 13.62 17.19 -14.20
CA ALA A 193 14.48 16.60 -13.18
C ALA A 193 13.97 15.23 -12.76
N LYS A 194 14.82 14.21 -12.67
CA LYS A 194 14.45 12.87 -12.21
C LYS A 194 15.31 12.41 -11.03
N ILE A 195 14.66 12.04 -9.94
CA ILE A 195 15.28 11.53 -8.71
C ILE A 195 14.67 10.16 -8.41
N ALA A 196 15.53 9.17 -8.23
CA ALA A 196 15.14 7.87 -7.71
C ALA A 196 16.05 7.48 -6.54
N MET A 197 15.48 7.16 -5.38
CA MET A 197 16.26 6.73 -4.21
C MET A 197 15.61 5.52 -3.52
N THR A 198 16.37 4.65 -2.87
CA THR A 198 15.76 3.53 -2.11
C THR A 198 15.17 4.04 -0.80
N ALA A 199 13.87 3.78 -0.56
CA ALA A 199 13.30 4.04 0.75
C ALA A 199 13.70 2.93 1.74
N ARG A 200 14.23 3.33 2.90
CA ARG A 200 14.51 2.46 4.05
C ARG A 200 13.37 2.45 5.05
N SER A 201 12.46 3.40 4.94
CA SER A 201 11.22 3.49 5.72
C SER A 201 10.16 4.26 4.95
N VAL A 202 8.88 4.14 5.35
CA VAL A 202 7.77 4.93 4.75
C VAL A 202 8.02 6.44 4.87
N ARG A 203 8.75 6.89 5.90
CA ARG A 203 9.05 8.30 6.14
C ARG A 203 9.95 8.92 5.07
N ASP A 204 10.76 8.12 4.39
CA ASP A 204 11.70 8.60 3.36
C ASP A 204 10.95 9.20 2.15
N ASN A 205 9.68 8.82 1.94
CA ASN A 205 8.84 9.40 0.89
C ASN A 205 8.45 10.86 1.19
N LEU A 206 8.43 11.29 2.46
CA LEU A 206 7.98 12.62 2.84
C LEU A 206 8.91 13.71 2.29
N GLU A 207 10.24 13.50 2.31
CA GLU A 207 11.20 14.42 1.70
C GLU A 207 10.96 14.54 0.19
N LEU A 208 10.62 13.44 -0.51
CA LEU A 208 10.29 13.48 -1.93
C LEU A 208 9.01 14.30 -2.20
N PHE A 209 8.02 14.21 -1.32
CA PHE A 209 6.78 14.98 -1.43
C PHE A 209 7.01 16.47 -1.26
N ASP A 210 7.85 16.87 -0.31
CA ASP A 210 8.21 18.27 -0.14
C ASP A 210 8.98 18.80 -1.36
N LEU A 211 9.94 18.03 -1.90
CA LEU A 211 10.66 18.41 -3.12
C LEU A 211 9.74 18.63 -4.33
N LEU A 212 8.73 17.76 -4.48
CA LEU A 212 7.71 17.90 -5.54
C LEU A 212 6.81 19.12 -5.31
N ALA A 213 6.27 19.26 -4.10
CA ALA A 213 5.34 20.32 -3.75
C ALA A 213 5.97 21.72 -3.83
N ASP A 214 7.24 21.84 -3.43
CA ASP A 214 8.01 23.09 -3.52
C ASP A 214 8.55 23.37 -4.92
N ASN A 215 8.37 22.43 -5.86
CA ASN A 215 9.00 22.48 -7.17
C ASN A 215 10.51 22.78 -7.04
N ALA A 216 11.20 22.01 -6.21
CA ALA A 216 12.56 22.33 -5.75
C ALA A 216 13.61 22.42 -6.89
N ALA A 217 13.32 21.89 -8.08
CA ALA A 217 14.16 22.04 -9.28
C ALA A 217 13.81 23.26 -10.15
N GLY A 218 12.74 24.00 -9.84
CA GLY A 218 12.17 25.05 -10.69
C GLY A 218 11.62 24.54 -12.03
N LYS A 219 11.46 23.22 -12.17
CA LYS A 219 11.14 22.50 -13.42
C LYS A 219 10.28 21.27 -13.09
N PRO A 220 9.48 20.75 -14.05
CA PRO A 220 8.76 19.49 -13.84
C PRO A 220 9.68 18.38 -13.32
N MET A 221 9.21 17.64 -12.32
CA MET A 221 10.05 16.70 -11.57
C MET A 221 9.41 15.31 -11.46
N ILE A 222 10.23 14.29 -11.67
CA ILE A 222 9.94 12.90 -11.32
C ILE A 222 10.69 12.61 -10.03
N ALA A 223 10.00 12.33 -8.93
CA ALA A 223 10.63 11.97 -7.67
C ALA A 223 9.96 10.71 -7.12
N LEU A 224 10.74 9.64 -6.96
CA LEU A 224 10.21 8.35 -6.53
C LEU A 224 11.19 7.60 -5.64
N ALA A 225 10.62 6.80 -4.77
CA ALA A 225 11.33 5.87 -3.92
C ALA A 225 11.23 4.43 -4.44
N MET A 226 12.33 3.71 -4.38
CA MET A 226 12.41 2.28 -4.69
C MET A 226 12.22 1.43 -3.43
N GLY A 227 11.91 0.15 -3.64
CA GLY A 227 11.74 -0.82 -2.58
C GLY A 227 10.33 -0.81 -1.99
N ARG A 228 10.07 -1.75 -1.07
CA ARG A 228 8.75 -1.97 -0.47
C ARG A 228 8.17 -0.74 0.25
N PHE A 229 9.04 0.13 0.77
CA PHE A 229 8.63 1.35 1.46
C PHE A 229 8.30 2.50 0.49
N GLY A 230 8.67 2.37 -0.78
CA GLY A 230 8.58 3.44 -1.78
C GLY A 230 7.26 3.54 -2.53
N LEU A 231 6.35 2.57 -2.38
CA LEU A 231 5.06 2.53 -3.11
C LEU A 231 4.27 3.84 -2.96
N MET A 232 4.26 4.41 -1.76
CA MET A 232 3.55 5.66 -1.45
C MET A 232 4.01 6.82 -2.36
N SER A 233 5.31 6.94 -2.67
CA SER A 233 5.80 7.97 -3.60
C SER A 233 5.29 7.79 -5.04
N ARG A 234 5.06 6.55 -5.47
CA ARG A 234 4.59 6.23 -6.82
C ARG A 234 3.12 6.53 -6.99
N VAL A 235 2.31 6.19 -5.99
CA VAL A 235 0.86 6.39 -6.00
C VAL A 235 0.51 7.87 -5.80
N LEU A 236 1.18 8.56 -4.87
CA LEU A 236 0.85 9.95 -4.51
C LEU A 236 1.51 11.01 -5.40
N ALA A 237 2.22 10.64 -6.46
CA ALA A 237 2.82 11.59 -7.38
C ALA A 237 1.83 12.68 -7.88
N PRO A 238 0.56 12.39 -8.24
CA PRO A 238 -0.42 13.41 -8.62
C PRO A 238 -0.75 14.42 -7.52
N LYS A 239 -0.80 13.98 -6.27
CA LYS A 239 -1.09 14.86 -5.12
C LYS A 239 -0.02 15.94 -4.95
N PHE A 240 1.25 15.59 -5.17
CA PHE A 240 2.38 16.50 -4.93
C PHE A 240 2.90 17.18 -6.20
N GLY A 241 2.28 16.95 -7.36
CA GLY A 241 2.68 17.60 -8.62
C GLY A 241 3.84 16.91 -9.34
N GLY A 242 4.05 15.61 -9.11
CA GLY A 242 4.98 14.81 -9.88
C GLY A 242 4.65 14.86 -11.37
N PHE A 243 5.66 15.00 -12.22
CA PHE A 243 5.50 15.03 -13.67
C PHE A 243 5.05 13.67 -14.21
N LEU A 244 5.64 12.60 -13.69
CA LEU A 244 5.42 11.23 -14.13
C LEU A 244 5.70 10.24 -12.98
N THR A 245 5.06 9.07 -13.01
CA THR A 245 5.40 7.90 -12.20
C THR A 245 5.55 6.67 -13.10
N PHE A 246 6.24 5.64 -12.62
CA PHE A 246 6.50 4.40 -13.35
C PHE A 246 5.66 3.25 -12.81
N ALA A 247 5.08 2.49 -13.73
CA ALA A 247 4.30 1.28 -13.47
C ALA A 247 4.78 0.11 -14.33
N ALA A 248 4.77 -1.09 -13.76
CA ALA A 248 5.04 -2.31 -14.50
C ALA A 248 3.88 -2.63 -15.46
N LEU A 249 4.18 -3.20 -16.62
CA LEU A 249 3.14 -3.68 -17.54
C LEU A 249 2.38 -4.87 -16.95
N ARG A 250 3.12 -5.80 -16.34
CA ARG A 250 2.62 -7.08 -15.80
C ARG A 250 3.20 -7.30 -14.40
N PRO A 251 2.54 -8.09 -13.52
CA PRO A 251 3.10 -8.46 -12.23
C PRO A 251 4.50 -9.09 -12.38
N GLY A 252 5.48 -8.62 -11.60
CA GLY A 252 6.87 -9.09 -11.68
C GLY A 252 7.69 -8.51 -12.85
N ALA A 253 7.09 -7.78 -13.79
CA ALA A 253 7.79 -7.13 -14.91
C ALA A 253 8.29 -5.71 -14.57
N GLY A 254 8.49 -5.39 -13.29
CA GLY A 254 8.97 -4.08 -12.87
C GLY A 254 10.46 -3.90 -13.16
N THR A 255 10.85 -2.72 -13.62
CA THR A 255 12.27 -2.36 -13.85
C THR A 255 12.97 -1.81 -12.61
N ALA A 256 12.23 -1.61 -11.51
CA ALA A 256 12.75 -1.24 -10.21
C ALA A 256 11.90 -1.86 -9.09
N PRO A 257 12.50 -2.18 -7.93
CA PRO A 257 11.76 -2.75 -6.80
C PRO A 257 10.59 -1.87 -6.33
N GLY A 258 9.45 -2.50 -6.05
CA GLY A 258 8.24 -1.83 -5.54
C GLY A 258 7.42 -1.08 -6.58
N GLN A 259 7.58 -1.37 -7.88
CA GLN A 259 6.72 -0.82 -8.93
C GLN A 259 5.35 -1.54 -8.96
N PRO A 260 4.23 -0.82 -8.77
CA PRO A 260 2.89 -1.36 -9.00
C PRO A 260 2.63 -1.54 -10.50
N THR A 261 1.64 -2.35 -10.88
CA THR A 261 1.24 -2.45 -12.28
C THR A 261 0.41 -1.24 -12.73
N VAL A 262 0.27 -1.04 -14.05
CA VAL A 262 -0.62 0.00 -14.60
C VAL A 262 -2.04 -0.21 -14.07
N ARG A 263 -2.48 -1.47 -14.04
CA ARG A 263 -3.78 -1.88 -13.51
C ARG A 263 -3.94 -1.54 -12.04
N ASP A 264 -2.93 -1.82 -11.21
CA ASP A 264 -2.97 -1.47 -9.78
C ASP A 264 -3.11 0.05 -9.59
N LEU A 265 -2.33 0.85 -10.33
CA LEU A 265 -2.45 2.31 -10.22
C LEU A 265 -3.85 2.78 -10.64
N LEU A 266 -4.35 2.33 -11.78
CA LEU A 266 -5.62 2.81 -12.32
C LEU A 266 -6.84 2.29 -11.54
N GLU A 267 -6.91 0.98 -11.28
CA GLU A 267 -8.09 0.32 -10.72
C GLU A 267 -8.05 0.25 -9.18
N LEU A 268 -6.93 -0.15 -8.59
CA LEU A 268 -6.82 -0.30 -7.13
C LEU A 268 -6.60 1.06 -6.45
N TYR A 269 -5.64 1.86 -6.91
CA TYR A 269 -5.30 3.13 -6.27
C TYR A 269 -6.00 4.34 -6.86
N ARG A 270 -6.84 4.13 -7.89
CA ARG A 270 -7.68 5.19 -8.50
C ARG A 270 -6.83 6.38 -8.94
N PHE A 271 -5.66 6.10 -9.53
CA PHE A 271 -4.60 7.09 -9.75
C PHE A 271 -5.07 8.37 -10.45
N ARG A 272 -6.04 8.26 -11.36
CA ARG A 272 -6.61 9.42 -12.08
C ARG A 272 -7.54 10.30 -11.24
N ALA A 273 -8.02 9.81 -10.09
CA ALA A 273 -8.81 10.58 -9.15
C ALA A 273 -7.94 11.36 -8.14
N ILE A 274 -6.67 10.99 -7.97
CA ILE A 274 -5.76 11.63 -7.01
C ILE A 274 -5.41 13.05 -7.46
N ASN A 275 -5.60 14.01 -6.56
CA ASN A 275 -5.33 15.43 -6.72
C ASN A 275 -4.72 16.01 -5.43
N ARG A 276 -4.46 17.32 -5.40
CA ARG A 276 -3.81 18.00 -4.26
C ARG A 276 -4.61 17.88 -2.96
N GLN A 277 -5.93 17.85 -3.05
CA GLN A 277 -6.87 17.74 -1.94
C GLN A 277 -7.14 16.29 -1.50
N THR A 278 -6.59 15.30 -2.21
CA THR A 278 -6.85 13.90 -1.86
C THR A 278 -6.26 13.56 -0.50
N ARG A 279 -7.10 13.12 0.44
CA ARG A 279 -6.68 12.68 1.78
C ARG A 279 -5.95 11.35 1.71
N VAL A 280 -4.98 11.14 2.60
CA VAL A 280 -4.23 9.88 2.64
C VAL A 280 -4.68 9.04 3.82
N LEU A 281 -5.12 7.81 3.51
CA LEU A 281 -5.44 6.76 4.46
C LEU A 281 -4.50 5.58 4.24
N GLY A 282 -4.42 4.67 5.21
CA GLY A 282 -3.67 3.44 4.97
C GLY A 282 -3.81 2.37 6.03
N VAL A 283 -3.09 1.27 5.84
CA VAL A 283 -2.96 0.19 6.83
C VAL A 283 -1.50 0.04 7.24
N ILE A 284 -1.24 0.09 8.54
CA ILE A 284 0.09 -0.06 9.13
C ILE A 284 0.22 -1.47 9.74
N GLY A 285 1.29 -2.18 9.38
CA GLY A 285 1.55 -3.54 9.86
C GLY A 285 2.89 -4.11 9.39
N TRP A 286 3.22 -5.31 9.90
CA TRP A 286 4.39 -6.07 9.47
C TRP A 286 4.16 -7.60 9.52
N PRO A 287 4.20 -8.29 8.36
CA PRO A 287 4.08 -7.75 7.00
C PRO A 287 2.69 -7.14 6.74
N VAL A 288 2.56 -6.30 5.70
CA VAL A 288 1.28 -5.65 5.35
C VAL A 288 0.92 -5.76 3.86
N ASP A 289 1.85 -6.26 3.05
CA ASP A 289 1.76 -6.24 1.58
C ASP A 289 0.58 -7.08 1.05
N GLN A 290 0.12 -8.07 1.80
CA GLN A 290 -0.99 -8.98 1.46
C GLN A 290 -2.33 -8.57 2.09
N SER A 291 -2.42 -7.35 2.66
CA SER A 291 -3.67 -6.89 3.28
C SER A 291 -4.75 -6.66 2.21
N MET A 292 -5.97 -7.12 2.47
CA MET A 292 -7.14 -6.81 1.65
C MET A 292 -7.69 -5.39 1.90
N SER A 293 -7.25 -4.70 2.97
CA SER A 293 -7.76 -3.37 3.34
C SER A 293 -7.65 -2.34 2.20
N PRO A 294 -6.52 -2.21 1.47
CA PRO A 294 -6.44 -1.30 0.32
C PRO A 294 -7.47 -1.63 -0.78
N VAL A 295 -7.78 -2.92 -1.01
CA VAL A 295 -8.74 -3.33 -2.03
C VAL A 295 -10.14 -2.88 -1.66
N VAL A 296 -10.60 -3.20 -0.44
CA VAL A 296 -11.96 -2.86 -0.01
C VAL A 296 -12.15 -1.36 0.19
N HIS A 297 -11.20 -0.66 0.83
CA HIS A 297 -11.37 0.76 1.10
C HIS A 297 -11.32 1.60 -0.17
N ASN A 298 -10.39 1.34 -1.10
CA ASN A 298 -10.38 2.10 -2.37
C ASN A 298 -11.63 1.81 -3.21
N ALA A 299 -12.12 0.56 -3.25
CA ALA A 299 -13.39 0.25 -3.92
C ALA A 299 -14.57 0.99 -3.28
N GLY A 300 -14.62 1.09 -1.95
CA GLY A 300 -15.64 1.88 -1.25
C GLY A 300 -15.57 3.36 -1.56
N LEU A 301 -14.36 3.93 -1.63
CA LEU A 301 -14.17 5.33 -1.99
C LEU A 301 -14.55 5.61 -3.45
N GLU A 302 -14.36 4.64 -4.36
CA GLU A 302 -14.79 4.76 -5.77
C GLU A 302 -16.30 4.68 -5.92
N ALA A 303 -16.97 3.79 -5.18
CA ALA A 303 -18.42 3.67 -5.20
C ALA A 303 -19.12 5.01 -4.90
N TYR A 304 -18.64 5.77 -3.90
CA TYR A 304 -19.21 7.08 -3.57
C TYR A 304 -18.90 8.18 -4.57
N ARG A 305 -17.78 8.09 -5.29
CA ARG A 305 -17.42 9.04 -6.34
C ARG A 305 -18.31 8.85 -7.57
N ALA A 306 -18.60 7.61 -7.95
CA ALA A 306 -19.47 7.31 -9.10
C ALA A 306 -20.90 7.84 -8.91
N ASP A 307 -21.39 7.89 -7.67
CA ASP A 307 -22.73 8.36 -7.32
C ASP A 307 -22.84 9.90 -7.19
N SER A 308 -21.71 10.62 -7.25
CA SER A 308 -21.66 12.07 -7.04
C SER A 308 -21.46 12.81 -8.37
N TRP A 309 -22.52 13.49 -8.85
CA TRP A 309 -22.43 14.38 -10.04
C TRP A 309 -21.64 15.67 -9.77
N ASP A 310 -21.53 16.04 -8.49
CA ASP A 310 -20.90 17.28 -8.05
C ASP A 310 -19.68 16.94 -7.19
N VAL A 311 -18.49 17.16 -7.74
CA VAL A 311 -17.22 16.99 -7.00
C VAL A 311 -17.06 18.24 -6.15
N ALA A 312 -17.85 18.35 -5.09
CA ALA A 312 -17.71 19.45 -4.15
C ALA A 312 -16.27 19.47 -3.62
N ASP A 313 -15.68 20.66 -3.46
CA ASP A 313 -14.30 20.90 -2.99
C ASP A 313 -13.97 20.25 -1.63
N HIS A 314 -14.91 19.54 -1.00
CA HIS A 314 -14.83 18.91 0.31
C HIS A 314 -15.42 17.49 0.33
N ASP A 315 -15.34 16.73 -0.77
CA ASP A 315 -15.77 15.33 -0.77
C ASP A 315 -14.91 14.51 0.20
N PRO A 316 -15.48 13.97 1.31
CA PRO A 316 -14.72 13.11 2.20
C PRO A 316 -14.29 11.79 1.51
N CYS A 317 -14.86 11.42 0.37
CA CYS A 317 -14.41 10.26 -0.41
C CYS A 317 -13.29 10.58 -1.40
N ASN A 318 -12.83 11.85 -1.50
CA ASN A 318 -11.57 12.22 -2.14
C ASN A 318 -10.39 11.79 -1.26
N ALA A 319 -10.15 10.48 -1.20
CA ALA A 319 -9.07 9.85 -0.47
C ALA A 319 -8.46 8.69 -1.25
N VAL A 320 -7.26 8.28 -0.86
CA VAL A 320 -6.60 7.06 -1.32
C VAL A 320 -6.10 6.27 -0.13
N TYR A 321 -6.26 4.94 -0.19
CA TYR A 321 -5.88 4.02 0.88
C TYR A 321 -4.66 3.19 0.47
N LEU A 322 -3.60 3.24 1.29
CA LEU A 322 -2.29 2.63 0.98
C LEU A 322 -1.87 1.55 1.99
N PRO A 323 -1.15 0.50 1.57
CA PRO A 323 -0.37 -0.30 2.51
C PRO A 323 0.88 0.47 2.97
N LEU A 324 1.11 0.51 4.27
CA LEU A 324 2.20 1.26 4.91
C LEU A 324 3.05 0.30 5.77
N PRO A 325 4.08 -0.35 5.18
CA PRO A 325 4.91 -1.30 5.91
C PRO A 325 5.74 -0.58 6.98
N VAL A 326 5.64 -1.03 8.23
CA VAL A 326 6.37 -0.45 9.38
C VAL A 326 7.02 -1.59 10.14
N GLY A 327 8.32 -1.52 10.41
CA GLY A 327 9.04 -2.58 11.14
C GLY A 327 8.44 -2.84 12.53
N PRO A 328 8.55 -4.07 13.07
CA PRO A 328 7.79 -4.54 14.23
C PRO A 328 8.10 -3.79 15.53
N GLU A 329 9.25 -3.11 15.63
CA GLU A 329 9.71 -2.39 16.81
C GLU A 329 8.87 -1.12 17.09
N TYR A 330 8.80 -0.74 18.38
CA TYR A 330 8.02 0.42 18.80
C TYR A 330 8.57 1.73 18.25
N GLU A 331 9.90 1.85 18.16
CA GLU A 331 10.61 3.04 17.70
C GLU A 331 10.30 3.32 16.23
N HIS A 332 10.23 2.27 15.39
CA HIS A 332 9.82 2.37 14.00
C HIS A 332 8.37 2.83 13.87
N PHE A 333 7.47 2.27 14.67
CA PHE A 333 6.07 2.67 14.71
C PHE A 333 5.90 4.13 15.16
N LYS A 334 6.47 4.48 16.31
CA LYS A 334 6.44 5.81 16.92
C LYS A 334 6.92 6.87 15.93
N ALA A 335 8.11 6.70 15.36
CA ALA A 335 8.65 7.67 14.41
C ALA A 335 7.80 7.79 13.14
N THR A 336 7.17 6.70 12.68
CA THR A 336 6.31 6.74 11.49
C THR A 336 4.99 7.45 11.76
N ILE A 337 4.27 7.09 12.82
CA ILE A 337 2.99 7.74 13.13
C ILE A 337 3.21 9.23 13.39
N ASP A 338 4.23 9.58 14.17
CA ASP A 338 4.56 10.99 14.45
C ASP A 338 4.83 11.75 13.14
N ALA A 339 5.67 11.21 12.26
CA ALA A 339 5.96 11.84 10.96
C ALA A 339 4.73 11.97 10.05
N LEU A 340 3.87 10.94 9.95
CA LEU A 340 2.68 10.99 9.09
C LEU A 340 1.62 11.97 9.62
N VAL A 341 1.42 12.00 10.95
CA VAL A 341 0.44 12.88 11.61
C VAL A 341 0.91 14.33 11.61
N GLU A 342 2.20 14.59 11.78
CA GLU A 342 2.72 15.96 11.81
C GLU A 342 2.95 16.54 10.40
N HIS A 343 3.02 15.72 9.33
CA HIS A 343 3.29 16.21 7.97
C HIS A 343 2.07 16.96 7.37
N PRO A 344 2.11 18.29 7.21
CA PRO A 344 0.94 19.09 6.88
C PRO A 344 0.40 18.78 5.47
N ARG A 345 1.29 18.70 4.48
CA ARG A 345 0.92 18.48 3.07
C ARG A 345 0.48 17.05 2.76
N LEU A 346 0.71 16.11 3.68
CA LEU A 346 0.32 14.72 3.44
C LEU A 346 -1.19 14.56 3.52
N ASP A 347 -1.86 15.43 4.30
CA ASP A 347 -3.28 15.32 4.57
C ASP A 347 -3.66 13.91 5.04
N PHE A 348 -2.83 13.39 5.95
CA PHE A 348 -3.02 12.07 6.53
C PHE A 348 -4.26 12.11 7.43
N ALA A 349 -5.29 11.37 7.03
CA ALA A 349 -6.58 11.33 7.71
C ALA A 349 -6.69 10.15 8.69
N GLY A 350 -5.73 9.23 8.68
CA GLY A 350 -5.68 8.10 9.60
C GLY A 350 -5.26 6.79 8.96
N CYS A 351 -5.31 5.72 9.75
CA CYS A 351 -4.97 4.39 9.28
C CYS A 351 -5.61 3.28 10.11
N SER A 352 -5.84 2.14 9.45
CA SER A 352 -5.92 0.86 10.15
C SER A 352 -4.56 0.48 10.72
N VAL A 353 -4.56 -0.20 11.87
CA VAL A 353 -3.36 -0.75 12.51
C VAL A 353 -3.57 -2.24 12.74
N THR A 354 -2.68 -3.04 12.16
CA THR A 354 -2.68 -4.50 12.31
C THR A 354 -1.43 -4.99 13.03
N VAL A 355 -1.26 -6.30 13.12
CA VAL A 355 -0.13 -6.95 13.79
C VAL A 355 1.21 -6.40 13.25
N PRO A 356 2.20 -6.11 14.11
CA PRO A 356 2.21 -6.24 15.58
C PRO A 356 1.82 -4.93 16.33
N HIS A 357 1.28 -3.93 15.64
CA HIS A 357 1.28 -2.54 16.12
C HIS A 357 0.06 -2.10 16.94
N LYS A 358 -0.95 -2.97 17.14
CA LYS A 358 -2.19 -2.58 17.84
C LYS A 358 -1.95 -2.05 19.25
N GLN A 359 -1.00 -2.61 19.98
CA GLN A 359 -0.59 -2.12 21.30
C GLN A 359 0.30 -0.88 21.21
N HIS A 360 1.12 -0.78 20.16
CA HIS A 360 1.98 0.38 19.92
C HIS A 360 1.16 1.65 19.70
N LEU A 361 0.01 1.56 19.03
CA LEU A 361 -0.88 2.71 18.83
C LEU A 361 -1.38 3.28 20.17
N VAL A 362 -1.88 2.43 21.06
CA VAL A 362 -2.35 2.85 22.40
C VAL A 362 -1.20 3.38 23.24
N ARG A 363 -0.03 2.73 23.20
CA ARG A 363 1.18 3.21 23.89
C ARG A 363 1.57 4.62 23.40
N PHE A 364 1.63 4.82 22.09
CA PHE A 364 2.00 6.10 21.51
C PHE A 364 1.03 7.21 21.90
N ALA A 365 -0.28 6.96 21.81
CA ALA A 365 -1.29 7.94 22.23
C ALA A 365 -1.17 8.30 23.72
N ARG A 366 -0.91 7.32 24.60
CA ARG A 366 -0.65 7.58 26.02
C ARG A 366 0.60 8.44 26.24
N GLU A 367 1.68 8.17 25.51
CA GLU A 367 2.90 8.99 25.55
C GLU A 367 2.62 10.44 25.12
N ARG A 368 1.82 10.66 24.05
CA ARG A 368 1.42 12.01 23.61
C ARG A 368 0.55 12.74 24.63
N ILE A 369 -0.44 12.05 25.19
CA ILE A 369 -1.31 12.60 26.24
C ILE A 369 -0.48 12.96 27.49
N ALA A 370 0.42 12.09 27.92
CA ALA A 370 1.31 12.33 29.05
C ALA A 370 2.28 13.49 28.81
N ALA A 371 2.68 13.72 27.55
CA ALA A 371 3.45 14.89 27.13
C ALA A 371 2.64 16.19 27.04
N GLY A 372 1.34 16.17 27.37
CA GLY A 372 0.47 17.34 27.40
C GLY A 372 -0.26 17.65 26.09
N ASP A 373 -0.23 16.74 25.11
CA ASP A 373 -0.93 16.94 23.84
C ASP A 373 -2.41 16.54 23.96
N THR A 374 -3.26 17.53 24.26
CA THR A 374 -4.71 17.37 24.49
C THR A 374 -5.50 16.99 23.24
N ARG A 375 -4.87 17.01 22.06
CA ARG A 375 -5.51 16.61 20.79
C ARG A 375 -5.63 15.10 20.65
N TRP A 376 -4.89 14.32 21.45
CA TRP A 376 -4.91 12.87 21.42
C TRP A 376 -5.96 12.32 22.39
N THR A 377 -6.78 11.40 21.91
CA THR A 377 -7.78 10.70 22.72
C THR A 377 -7.77 9.21 22.43
N ILE A 378 -8.19 8.41 23.41
CA ILE A 378 -8.29 6.96 23.33
C ILE A 378 -9.69 6.58 23.81
N ASP A 379 -10.41 5.77 23.04
CA ASP A 379 -11.74 5.31 23.44
C ASP A 379 -11.69 4.36 24.66
N ALA A 380 -12.84 4.14 25.29
CA ALA A 380 -12.95 3.29 26.47
C ALA A 380 -12.55 1.83 26.18
N VAL A 381 -12.93 1.32 25.00
CA VAL A 381 -12.66 -0.07 24.59
C VAL A 381 -11.16 -0.28 24.35
N SER A 382 -10.46 0.62 23.65
CA SER A 382 -9.00 0.52 23.47
C SER A 382 -8.25 0.71 24.78
N THR A 383 -8.76 1.57 25.68
CA THR A 383 -8.17 1.75 27.01
C THR A 383 -8.21 0.44 27.82
N LEU A 384 -9.37 -0.22 27.82
CA LEU A 384 -9.58 -1.51 28.49
C LEU A 384 -8.74 -2.62 27.84
N ALA A 385 -8.86 -2.81 26.53
CA ALA A 385 -8.12 -3.84 25.78
C ALA A 385 -6.60 -3.60 25.81
N GLY A 386 -6.16 -2.35 25.92
CA GLY A 386 -4.76 -1.93 25.76
C GLY A 386 -4.26 -2.07 24.33
N ALA A 387 -5.17 -2.11 23.37
CA ALA A 387 -4.88 -2.25 21.94
C ALA A 387 -5.98 -1.58 21.11
N ALA A 388 -5.58 -0.97 20.00
CA ALA A 388 -6.44 -0.26 19.06
C ALA A 388 -6.04 -0.63 17.64
N ASN A 389 -6.99 -0.64 16.71
CA ASN A 389 -6.75 -0.94 15.31
C ASN A 389 -7.08 0.24 14.39
N THR A 390 -7.47 1.39 14.92
CA THR A 390 -7.93 2.53 14.12
C THR A 390 -7.37 3.83 14.67
N LEU A 391 -6.68 4.58 13.82
CA LEU A 391 -6.28 5.97 14.05
C LEU A 391 -7.10 6.86 13.12
N ILE A 392 -7.72 7.90 13.67
CA ILE A 392 -8.44 8.93 12.93
C ILE A 392 -7.74 10.26 13.22
N VAL A 393 -7.42 11.01 12.16
CA VAL A 393 -6.72 12.29 12.24
C VAL A 393 -7.59 13.34 11.57
N GLU A 394 -7.95 14.36 12.33
CA GLU A 394 -8.76 15.49 11.86
C GLU A 394 -7.87 16.70 11.61
N ARG A 395 -8.20 17.46 10.56
CA ARG A 395 -7.47 18.67 10.13
C ARG A 395 -8.45 19.75 9.74
N THR A 396 -8.08 21.02 9.95
CA THR A 396 -8.85 22.19 9.50
C THR A 396 -8.05 23.02 8.49
N GLY A 397 -8.25 22.76 7.20
CA GLY A 397 -7.61 23.48 6.09
C GLY A 397 -6.21 22.96 5.70
N GLU A 398 -5.79 23.24 4.47
CA GLU A 398 -4.60 22.64 3.81
C GLU A 398 -3.25 22.93 4.50
N ALA A 399 -3.15 24.00 5.29
CA ALA A 399 -1.90 24.43 5.92
C ALA A 399 -1.88 24.31 7.46
N ALA A 400 -2.96 23.82 8.07
CA ALA A 400 -3.02 23.65 9.51
C ALA A 400 -2.42 22.29 9.92
N GLY A 401 -1.79 22.26 11.10
CA GLY A 401 -1.52 21.00 11.79
C GLY A 401 -2.83 20.24 12.06
N TYR A 402 -2.72 19.00 12.52
CA TYR A 402 -3.91 18.25 12.92
C TYR A 402 -4.57 18.88 14.16
N THR A 403 -5.90 18.82 14.20
CA THR A 403 -6.73 19.35 15.28
C THR A 403 -7.11 18.29 16.30
N ALA A 404 -7.26 17.03 15.87
CA ALA A 404 -7.54 15.90 16.75
C ALA A 404 -6.92 14.60 16.20
N ALA A 405 -6.52 13.72 17.10
CA ALA A 405 -6.09 12.36 16.81
C ALA A 405 -6.81 11.40 17.75
N ARG A 406 -7.70 10.57 17.20
CA ARG A 406 -8.51 9.60 17.95
C ARG A 406 -7.99 8.19 17.72
N VAL A 407 -7.80 7.45 18.80
CA VAL A 407 -7.39 6.05 18.81
C VAL A 407 -8.55 5.18 19.25
N GLU A 408 -8.97 4.29 18.35
CA GLU A 408 -10.20 3.50 18.50
C GLU A 408 -10.01 2.02 18.16
N ASN A 409 -10.93 1.21 18.68
CA ASN A 409 -10.99 -0.21 18.40
C ASN A 409 -12.29 -0.55 17.66
N THR A 410 -12.19 -0.98 16.40
CA THR A 410 -13.33 -1.44 15.60
C THR A 410 -13.43 -2.97 15.56
N ASP A 411 -12.38 -3.72 15.94
CA ASP A 411 -12.45 -5.19 16.04
C ASP A 411 -13.45 -5.63 17.12
N ALA A 412 -13.37 -5.01 18.29
CA ALA A 412 -14.19 -5.33 19.45
C ALA A 412 -15.70 -5.13 19.20
N PRO A 413 -16.18 -3.94 18.78
CA PRO A 413 -17.58 -3.75 18.45
C PRO A 413 -18.02 -4.53 17.22
N ALA A 414 -17.14 -4.81 16.24
CA ALA A 414 -17.49 -5.66 15.10
C ALA A 414 -17.80 -7.10 15.53
N ALA A 415 -16.93 -7.70 16.35
CA ALA A 415 -17.16 -9.03 16.89
C ALA A 415 -18.41 -9.11 17.77
N ALA A 416 -18.63 -8.11 18.63
CA ALA A 416 -19.83 -8.00 19.44
C ALA A 416 -21.09 -7.86 18.58
N GLY A 417 -21.06 -7.03 17.54
CA GLY A 417 -22.16 -6.85 16.59
C GLY A 417 -22.54 -8.14 15.86
N CYS A 418 -21.56 -8.92 15.40
CA CYS A 418 -21.82 -10.23 14.79
C CYS A 418 -22.52 -11.20 15.77
N LEU A 419 -22.05 -11.25 17.03
CA LEU A 419 -22.66 -12.09 18.06
C LEU A 419 -24.06 -11.60 18.46
N ALA A 420 -24.26 -10.29 18.58
CA ALA A 420 -25.56 -9.69 18.89
C ALA A 420 -26.58 -9.98 17.77
N GLN A 421 -26.15 -9.96 16.51
CA GLN A 421 -27.01 -10.32 15.39
C GLN A 421 -27.46 -11.79 15.46
N ALA A 422 -26.58 -12.71 15.90
CA ALA A 422 -26.91 -14.13 16.02
C ALA A 422 -27.69 -14.48 17.31
N LEU A 423 -27.47 -13.76 18.40
CA LEU A 423 -28.05 -14.03 19.72
C LEU A 423 -29.21 -13.09 20.11
N GLU A 424 -29.56 -12.16 19.23
CA GLU A 424 -30.51 -11.03 19.39
C GLU A 424 -30.12 -9.98 20.46
N THR A 425 -29.45 -10.41 21.53
CA THR A 425 -28.92 -9.56 22.60
C THR A 425 -27.71 -10.22 23.25
N LEU A 426 -26.76 -9.41 23.73
CA LEU A 426 -25.60 -9.87 24.49
C LEU A 426 -25.79 -9.77 26.01
N VAL A 427 -26.78 -8.99 26.46
CA VAL A 427 -27.01 -8.73 27.88
C VAL A 427 -27.25 -10.04 28.62
N GLY A 428 -26.37 -10.34 29.58
CA GLY A 428 -26.47 -11.55 30.40
C GLY A 428 -26.11 -12.88 29.71
N ARG A 429 -25.83 -12.87 28.40
CA ARG A 429 -25.36 -14.05 27.64
C ARG A 429 -23.98 -14.47 28.11
N THR A 430 -23.73 -15.78 28.14
CA THR A 430 -22.40 -16.32 28.47
C THR A 430 -21.65 -16.65 27.19
N ILE A 431 -20.52 -15.98 26.97
CA ILE A 431 -19.68 -16.12 25.78
C ILE A 431 -18.31 -16.64 26.21
N VAL A 432 -17.88 -17.75 25.62
CA VAL A 432 -16.55 -18.31 25.81
C VAL A 432 -15.61 -17.79 24.73
N LEU A 433 -14.42 -17.34 25.12
CA LEU A 433 -13.32 -17.00 24.22
C LEU A 433 -12.25 -18.08 24.30
N ILE A 434 -11.91 -18.68 23.16
CA ILE A 434 -10.80 -19.63 23.02
C ILE A 434 -9.55 -18.84 22.60
N GLY A 435 -8.56 -18.80 23.49
CA GLY A 435 -7.33 -18.03 23.34
C GLY A 435 -7.25 -16.86 24.32
N ALA A 436 -6.02 -16.50 24.70
CA ALA A 436 -5.72 -15.38 25.61
C ALA A 436 -4.88 -14.26 24.96
N GLY A 437 -4.92 -14.17 23.62
CA GLY A 437 -4.13 -13.22 22.82
C GLY A 437 -4.79 -11.84 22.65
N GLY A 438 -4.20 -11.01 21.78
CA GLY A 438 -4.70 -9.65 21.50
C GLY A 438 -6.15 -9.61 20.97
N VAL A 439 -6.53 -10.57 20.12
CA VAL A 439 -7.91 -10.69 19.62
C VAL A 439 -8.89 -10.98 20.75
N ALA A 440 -8.56 -11.95 21.62
CA ALA A 440 -9.39 -12.28 22.78
C ALA A 440 -9.57 -11.08 23.71
N ARG A 441 -8.52 -10.27 23.93
CA ARG A 441 -8.59 -9.05 24.74
C ARG A 441 -9.51 -7.99 24.16
N ALA A 442 -9.45 -7.76 22.85
CA ALA A 442 -10.34 -6.84 22.17
C ALA A 442 -11.80 -7.32 22.26
N ILE A 443 -12.07 -8.58 21.91
CA ILE A 443 -13.42 -9.15 21.94
C ILE A 443 -13.98 -9.18 23.37
N ALA A 444 -13.17 -9.55 24.38
CA ALA A 444 -13.58 -9.49 25.78
C ALA A 444 -14.00 -8.07 26.19
N ALA A 445 -13.23 -7.05 25.79
CA ALA A 445 -13.57 -5.65 26.09
C ALA A 445 -14.90 -5.23 25.43
N GLY A 446 -15.12 -5.60 24.16
CA GLY A 446 -16.37 -5.32 23.45
C GLY A 446 -17.58 -6.02 24.08
N LEU A 447 -17.44 -7.31 24.39
CA LEU A 447 -18.50 -8.09 25.04
C LEU A 447 -18.84 -7.57 26.44
N LEU A 448 -17.84 -7.14 27.20
CA LEU A 448 -18.07 -6.58 28.52
C LEU A 448 -18.80 -5.23 28.47
N ALA A 449 -18.57 -4.42 27.43
CA ALA A 449 -19.29 -3.17 27.19
C ALA A 449 -20.77 -3.40 26.85
N GLU A 450 -21.11 -4.57 26.29
CA GLU A 450 -22.48 -5.00 25.94
C GLU A 450 -23.13 -5.88 27.03
N ASP A 451 -22.64 -5.79 28.27
CA ASP A 451 -23.16 -6.52 29.44
C ASP A 451 -23.19 -8.06 29.34
N ALA A 452 -22.35 -8.64 28.47
CA ALA A 452 -22.17 -10.09 28.41
C ALA A 452 -21.30 -10.62 29.57
N ARG A 453 -21.48 -11.90 29.89
CA ARG A 453 -20.57 -12.69 30.74
C ARG A 453 -19.52 -13.35 29.85
N VAL A 454 -18.25 -13.07 30.11
CA VAL A 454 -17.12 -13.54 29.32
C VAL A 454 -16.31 -14.56 30.10
N VAL A 455 -16.07 -15.72 29.50
CA VAL A 455 -15.21 -16.77 30.04
C VAL A 455 -14.04 -17.01 29.09
N VAL A 456 -12.82 -16.79 29.57
CA VAL A 456 -11.60 -17.01 28.78
C VAL A 456 -11.09 -18.41 29.03
N MET A 457 -10.89 -19.18 27.96
CA MET A 457 -10.27 -20.49 27.97
C MET A 457 -9.04 -20.46 27.08
N ASN A 458 -7.94 -21.07 27.51
CA ASN A 458 -6.73 -21.14 26.71
C ASN A 458 -6.04 -22.48 26.92
N ARG A 459 -5.23 -22.92 25.95
CA ARG A 459 -4.44 -24.16 26.07
C ARG A 459 -3.60 -24.20 27.35
N THR A 460 -3.05 -23.05 27.72
CA THR A 460 -2.36 -22.83 28.98
C THR A 460 -3.26 -21.98 29.87
N ARG A 461 -3.77 -22.59 30.95
CA ARG A 461 -4.74 -22.00 31.88
C ARG A 461 -4.23 -20.69 32.49
N GLU A 462 -2.96 -20.67 32.86
CA GLU A 462 -2.28 -19.53 33.46
C GLU A 462 -2.34 -18.29 32.56
N SER A 463 -2.27 -18.45 31.23
CA SER A 463 -2.40 -17.32 30.31
C SER A 463 -3.80 -16.71 30.30
N ALA A 464 -4.84 -17.53 30.46
CA ALA A 464 -6.21 -17.05 30.58
C ALA A 464 -6.41 -16.31 31.91
N ASP A 465 -5.90 -16.87 33.02
CA ASP A 465 -5.96 -16.21 34.34
C ASP A 465 -5.21 -14.87 34.33
N GLN A 466 -4.03 -14.81 33.70
CA GLN A 466 -3.27 -13.57 33.56
C GLN A 466 -4.05 -12.51 32.76
N MET A 467 -4.61 -12.89 31.60
CA MET A 467 -5.42 -11.97 30.80
C MET A 467 -6.62 -11.44 31.59
N VAL A 468 -7.32 -12.31 32.32
CA VAL A 468 -8.49 -11.94 33.14
C VAL A 468 -8.09 -11.00 34.26
N ALA A 469 -6.99 -11.28 34.97
CA ALA A 469 -6.48 -10.41 36.03
C ALA A 469 -6.11 -9.01 35.49
N GLU A 470 -5.46 -8.95 34.33
CA GLU A 470 -5.07 -7.69 33.68
C GLU A 470 -6.27 -6.87 33.21
N LEU A 471 -7.33 -7.50 32.67
CA LEU A 471 -8.54 -6.78 32.28
C LEU A 471 -9.35 -6.33 33.51
N ARG A 472 -9.48 -7.19 34.53
CA ARG A 472 -10.17 -6.84 35.79
C ARG A 472 -9.54 -5.64 36.50
N SER A 473 -8.21 -5.50 36.46
CA SER A 473 -7.52 -4.37 37.08
C SER A 473 -7.76 -3.03 36.36
N ARG A 474 -8.20 -3.07 35.09
CA ARG A 474 -8.54 -1.89 34.27
C ARG A 474 -10.02 -1.53 34.32
N LEU A 475 -10.88 -2.47 34.74
CA LEU A 475 -12.30 -2.21 34.96
C LEU A 475 -12.50 -1.40 36.24
N SER A 476 -13.26 -0.31 36.14
CA SER A 476 -13.64 0.52 37.29
C SER A 476 -14.83 -0.04 38.07
N ASP A 477 -15.68 -0.84 37.42
CA ASP A 477 -16.92 -1.39 37.97
C ASP A 477 -16.77 -2.85 38.44
N ASP A 478 -17.22 -3.14 39.66
CA ASP A 478 -17.22 -4.48 40.25
C ASP A 478 -18.20 -5.43 39.56
N ALA A 479 -19.34 -4.93 39.06
CA ALA A 479 -20.28 -5.77 38.33
C ALA A 479 -19.66 -6.28 37.02
N ALA A 480 -18.99 -5.41 36.26
CA ALA A 480 -18.19 -5.81 35.09
C ALA A 480 -17.07 -6.80 35.45
N ARG A 481 -16.37 -6.64 36.58
CA ARG A 481 -15.32 -7.60 37.01
C ARG A 481 -15.86 -9.00 37.27
N GLN A 482 -17.07 -9.09 37.83
CA GLN A 482 -17.75 -10.37 38.09
C GLN A 482 -18.20 -11.08 36.81
N ARG A 483 -18.42 -10.32 35.73
CA ARG A 483 -18.78 -10.86 34.41
C ARG A 483 -17.61 -11.47 33.64
N LEU A 484 -16.35 -11.22 34.02
CA LEU A 484 -15.17 -11.77 33.37
C LEU A 484 -14.55 -12.88 34.23
N SER A 485 -14.29 -14.07 33.67
CA SER A 485 -13.61 -15.17 34.39
C SER A 485 -12.75 -16.02 33.46
N ALA A 486 -11.91 -16.89 34.03
CA ALA A 486 -11.13 -17.89 33.29
C ALA A 486 -11.56 -19.31 33.68
N ALA A 487 -11.51 -20.23 32.73
CA ALA A 487 -11.87 -21.63 32.91
C ALA A 487 -10.97 -22.56 32.09
N ASP A 488 -10.97 -23.84 32.45
CA ASP A 488 -10.31 -24.88 31.65
C ASP A 488 -11.15 -25.23 30.43
N ILE A 489 -10.49 -25.52 29.31
CA ILE A 489 -11.20 -25.83 28.05
C ILE A 489 -12.13 -27.05 28.20
N ALA A 490 -11.75 -28.01 29.05
CA ALA A 490 -12.55 -29.20 29.36
C ALA A 490 -13.91 -28.86 30.00
N ASP A 491 -14.07 -27.67 30.58
CA ASP A 491 -15.30 -27.23 31.20
C ASP A 491 -16.33 -26.64 30.21
N LEU A 492 -16.03 -26.58 28.89
CA LEU A 492 -16.92 -25.97 27.90
C LEU A 492 -18.36 -26.50 27.98
N ALA A 493 -18.53 -27.82 28.02
CA ALA A 493 -19.85 -28.45 28.12
C ALA A 493 -20.53 -28.22 29.48
N ARG A 494 -19.75 -28.07 30.56
CA ARG A 494 -20.25 -27.81 31.91
C ARG A 494 -20.72 -26.36 32.06
N ILE A 495 -19.93 -25.41 31.54
CA ILE A 495 -20.28 -23.98 31.50
C ILE A 495 -21.47 -23.76 30.57
N ASN A 496 -21.50 -24.49 29.46
CA ASN A 496 -22.58 -24.48 28.47
C ASN A 496 -22.94 -23.04 28.03
N PRO A 497 -21.99 -22.35 27.37
CA PRO A 497 -22.19 -20.97 26.93
C PRO A 497 -23.22 -20.85 25.80
N ASP A 498 -23.69 -19.62 25.58
CA ASP A 498 -24.51 -19.22 24.42
C ASP A 498 -23.67 -19.18 23.13
N ALA A 499 -22.38 -18.83 23.24
CA ALA A 499 -21.45 -18.84 22.11
C ALA A 499 -20.02 -19.18 22.51
N ALA A 500 -19.26 -19.72 21.57
CA ALA A 500 -17.81 -19.91 21.67
C ALA A 500 -17.09 -19.22 20.50
N VAL A 501 -16.10 -18.40 20.80
CA VAL A 501 -15.34 -17.60 19.84
C VAL A 501 -13.89 -18.08 19.77
N ASN A 502 -13.42 -18.53 18.61
CA ASN A 502 -12.00 -18.79 18.40
C ASN A 502 -11.25 -17.49 18.16
N CYS A 503 -10.38 -17.14 19.11
CA CYS A 503 -9.48 -15.97 19.07
C CYS A 503 -8.01 -16.38 18.80
N THR A 504 -7.77 -17.63 18.41
CA THR A 504 -6.43 -18.16 18.09
C THR A 504 -6.23 -18.28 16.59
N PRO A 505 -4.97 -18.31 16.09
CA PRO A 505 -4.69 -18.52 14.67
C PRO A 505 -4.84 -19.98 14.21
N GLN A 506 -5.40 -20.88 15.04
CA GLN A 506 -5.63 -22.27 14.64
C GLN A 506 -6.67 -22.32 13.51
N GLY A 507 -6.41 -23.13 12.49
CA GLY A 507 -7.25 -23.20 11.29
C GLY A 507 -6.90 -22.18 10.20
N MET A 508 -6.02 -21.21 10.48
CA MET A 508 -5.64 -20.17 9.50
C MET A 508 -4.70 -20.72 8.42
N THR A 509 -5.02 -20.49 7.15
CA THR A 509 -4.14 -20.80 6.01
C THR A 509 -2.80 -20.09 6.17
N GLY A 510 -1.70 -20.84 6.05
CA GLY A 510 -0.34 -20.30 6.26
C GLY A 510 0.00 -19.96 7.72
N GLY A 511 -0.93 -20.18 8.66
CA GLY A 511 -0.71 -20.05 10.08
C GLY A 511 0.09 -21.22 10.68
N PRO A 512 0.36 -21.19 12.00
CA PRO A 512 1.18 -22.20 12.67
C PRO A 512 0.50 -23.58 12.76
N ALA A 513 -0.83 -23.63 12.63
CA ALA A 513 -1.61 -24.86 12.78
C ALA A 513 -2.87 -24.84 11.87
N PRO A 514 -2.70 -24.87 10.53
CA PRO A 514 -3.78 -24.64 9.56
C PRO A 514 -4.84 -25.74 9.54
N ARG A 515 -4.52 -26.95 10.03
CA ARG A 515 -5.44 -28.09 10.11
C ARG A 515 -5.98 -28.34 11.52
N ALA A 516 -5.55 -27.53 12.50
CA ALA A 516 -6.00 -27.70 13.87
C ALA A 516 -7.40 -27.11 14.05
N CYS A 517 -8.21 -27.80 14.86
CA CYS A 517 -9.50 -27.29 15.32
C CYS A 517 -9.29 -26.63 16.69
N ALA A 518 -9.72 -25.39 16.86
CA ALA A 518 -9.52 -24.66 18.11
C ALA A 518 -10.29 -25.26 19.30
N ILE A 519 -11.35 -26.02 19.02
CA ILE A 519 -12.14 -26.77 20.01
C ILE A 519 -12.13 -28.24 19.59
N ASP A 520 -11.80 -29.15 20.50
CA ASP A 520 -11.84 -30.59 20.21
C ASP A 520 -13.25 -31.01 19.75
N PRO A 521 -13.40 -31.74 18.62
CA PRO A 521 -14.73 -32.12 18.12
C PRO A 521 -15.59 -32.92 19.11
N ASN A 522 -15.00 -33.71 20.01
CA ASN A 522 -15.76 -34.42 21.03
C ASN A 522 -16.27 -33.46 22.11
N LEU A 523 -15.47 -32.46 22.48
CA LEU A 523 -15.90 -31.40 23.38
C LEU A 523 -17.02 -30.54 22.76
N LEU A 524 -16.91 -30.25 21.45
CA LEU A 524 -17.95 -29.56 20.69
C LEU A 524 -19.27 -30.35 20.67
N ARG A 525 -19.20 -31.67 20.45
CA ARG A 525 -20.36 -32.59 20.54
C ARG A 525 -20.97 -32.60 21.95
N ALA A 526 -20.13 -32.70 22.98
CA ALA A 526 -20.59 -32.71 24.36
C ALA A 526 -21.29 -31.39 24.74
N TRP A 527 -20.74 -30.25 24.31
CA TRP A 527 -21.36 -28.95 24.51
C TRP A 527 -22.68 -28.82 23.75
N SER A 528 -22.73 -29.19 22.46
CA SER A 528 -23.97 -29.18 21.68
C SER A 528 -25.08 -30.03 22.32
N ALA A 529 -24.75 -31.25 22.77
CA ALA A 529 -25.69 -32.12 23.48
C ALA A 529 -26.15 -31.52 24.81
N ALA A 530 -25.23 -30.95 25.60
CA ALA A 530 -25.56 -30.28 26.86
C ALA A 530 -26.43 -29.02 26.65
N HIS A 531 -26.25 -28.32 25.54
CA HIS A 531 -27.08 -27.16 25.18
C HIS A 531 -28.51 -27.58 24.87
N ARG A 532 -28.70 -28.58 24.00
CA ARG A 532 -30.03 -29.08 23.61
C ARG A 532 -30.80 -29.74 24.75
N ALA A 533 -30.11 -30.23 25.77
CA ALA A 533 -30.74 -30.80 26.97
C ALA A 533 -31.39 -29.75 27.89
N ARG A 534 -31.24 -28.43 27.62
CA ARG A 534 -31.82 -27.35 28.43
C ARG A 534 -33.26 -27.02 28.01
N PRO A 535 -34.26 -27.31 28.85
CA PRO A 535 -35.66 -27.02 28.52
C PRO A 535 -36.02 -25.52 28.56
N ASP A 536 -35.19 -24.69 29.21
CA ASP A 536 -35.43 -23.26 29.45
C ASP A 536 -34.96 -22.33 28.32
N ARG A 537 -34.26 -22.86 27.30
CA ARG A 537 -33.63 -22.04 26.23
C ARG A 537 -34.30 -22.12 24.87
N GLY A 538 -35.38 -22.90 24.72
CA GLY A 538 -36.07 -23.09 23.45
C GLY A 538 -35.19 -23.79 22.39
N GLU A 539 -35.52 -23.60 21.11
CA GLU A 539 -34.82 -24.20 19.96
C GLU A 539 -33.58 -23.39 19.50
N VAL A 540 -33.01 -22.52 20.34
CA VAL A 540 -31.87 -21.67 19.96
C VAL A 540 -30.59 -22.49 20.01
N GLU A 541 -29.97 -22.69 18.85
CA GLU A 541 -28.69 -23.39 18.73
C GLU A 541 -27.52 -22.51 19.19
N PRO A 542 -26.51 -23.07 19.88
CA PRO A 542 -25.37 -22.29 20.32
C PRO A 542 -24.54 -21.81 19.12
N VAL A 543 -23.90 -20.65 19.29
CA VAL A 543 -23.15 -19.99 18.23
C VAL A 543 -21.67 -20.36 18.28
N VAL A 544 -21.09 -20.74 17.15
CA VAL A 544 -19.65 -20.89 16.95
C VAL A 544 -19.16 -19.77 16.05
N PHE A 545 -18.24 -18.97 16.56
CA PHE A 545 -17.63 -17.87 15.82
C PHE A 545 -16.13 -18.10 15.68
N ASP A 546 -15.63 -18.12 14.45
CA ASP A 546 -14.19 -18.16 14.19
C ASP A 546 -13.69 -16.81 13.70
N THR A 547 -12.70 -16.22 14.37
CA THR A 547 -12.09 -14.94 13.92
C THR A 547 -11.14 -15.11 12.75
N VAL A 548 -10.77 -16.36 12.42
CA VAL A 548 -10.01 -16.69 11.21
C VAL A 548 -10.92 -16.55 9.99
N TYR A 549 -10.51 -15.72 9.03
CA TYR A 549 -11.26 -15.49 7.78
C TYR A 549 -10.63 -16.15 6.54
N ASN A 550 -9.39 -16.65 6.64
CA ASN A 550 -8.73 -17.39 5.58
C ASN A 550 -8.21 -18.73 6.14
N PRO A 551 -8.79 -19.87 5.76
CA PRO A 551 -9.83 -20.03 4.74
C PRO A 551 -11.22 -19.61 5.25
N LEU A 552 -12.19 -19.39 4.35
CA LEU A 552 -13.58 -19.07 4.72
C LEU A 552 -14.23 -20.17 5.58
N ARG A 553 -13.85 -21.43 5.35
CA ARG A 553 -14.32 -22.58 6.11
C ARG A 553 -13.16 -23.26 6.83
N THR A 554 -13.01 -22.94 8.13
CA THR A 554 -11.97 -23.51 8.99
C THR A 554 -12.36 -24.91 9.48
N PRO A 555 -11.41 -25.70 10.03
CA PRO A 555 -11.74 -26.97 10.68
C PRO A 555 -12.78 -26.84 11.81
N LEU A 556 -12.77 -25.72 12.55
CA LEU A 556 -13.75 -25.43 13.60
C LEU A 556 -15.15 -25.22 13.01
N LEU A 557 -15.27 -24.34 12.02
CA LEU A 557 -16.55 -24.08 11.37
C LEU A 557 -17.09 -25.34 10.68
N GLY A 558 -16.22 -26.15 10.08
CA GLY A 558 -16.60 -27.45 9.51
C GLY A 558 -17.20 -28.40 10.54
N ALA A 559 -16.53 -28.59 11.69
CA ALA A 559 -17.02 -29.46 12.76
C ALA A 559 -18.30 -28.94 13.42
N ALA A 560 -18.48 -27.63 13.50
CA ALA A 560 -19.69 -27.00 14.04
C ALA A 560 -20.90 -27.14 13.09
N ASP A 561 -20.67 -27.02 11.77
CA ASP A 561 -21.70 -27.20 10.74
C ASP A 561 -22.26 -28.64 10.74
N GLU A 562 -21.39 -29.64 10.90
CA GLU A 562 -21.80 -31.06 11.00
C GLU A 562 -22.74 -31.33 12.17
N LEU A 563 -22.73 -30.46 13.18
CA LEU A 563 -23.59 -30.54 14.37
C LEU A 563 -24.83 -29.65 14.28
N GLY A 564 -25.00 -28.90 13.18
CA GLY A 564 -26.10 -27.97 12.97
C GLY A 564 -26.03 -26.73 13.86
N LEU A 565 -24.84 -26.31 14.28
CA LEU A 565 -24.65 -25.11 15.10
C LEU A 565 -24.75 -23.83 14.27
N THR A 566 -25.13 -22.72 14.89
CA THR A 566 -25.13 -21.41 14.23
C THR A 566 -23.69 -20.94 14.03
N LEU A 567 -23.32 -20.57 12.81
CA LEU A 567 -21.95 -20.22 12.45
C LEU A 567 -21.78 -18.72 12.20
N ILE A 568 -20.67 -18.16 12.67
CA ILE A 568 -20.17 -16.85 12.27
C ILE A 568 -18.75 -17.04 11.72
N ASP A 569 -18.55 -16.68 10.45
CA ASP A 569 -17.23 -16.70 9.82
C ASP A 569 -16.39 -15.45 10.18
N GLY A 570 -15.07 -15.55 10.04
CA GLY A 570 -14.18 -14.43 10.33
C GLY A 570 -14.30 -13.28 9.33
N LEU A 571 -14.86 -13.54 8.14
CA LEU A 571 -14.99 -12.53 7.10
C LEU A 571 -16.05 -11.49 7.49
N GLY A 572 -17.17 -11.92 8.09
CA GLY A 572 -18.20 -11.01 8.61
C GLY A 572 -17.62 -9.98 9.58
N MET A 573 -16.75 -10.43 10.49
CA MET A 573 -16.02 -9.54 11.40
C MET A 573 -15.09 -8.58 10.66
N PHE A 574 -14.31 -9.09 9.70
CA PHE A 574 -13.40 -8.27 8.89
C PHE A 574 -14.14 -7.16 8.12
N VAL A 575 -15.27 -7.50 7.50
CA VAL A 575 -16.12 -6.55 6.76
C VAL A 575 -16.73 -5.52 7.70
N ALA A 576 -17.25 -5.95 8.86
CA ALA A 576 -17.85 -5.06 9.85
C ALA A 576 -16.82 -4.05 10.40
N GLN A 577 -15.62 -4.51 10.81
CA GLN A 577 -14.59 -3.62 11.34
C GLN A 577 -14.08 -2.63 10.27
N ALA A 578 -13.91 -3.09 9.02
CA ALA A 578 -13.51 -2.23 7.90
C ALA A 578 -14.60 -1.20 7.59
N GLY A 579 -15.87 -1.58 7.73
CA GLY A 579 -16.99 -0.68 7.55
C GLY A 579 -17.08 0.43 8.59
N MET A 580 -16.82 0.10 9.86
CA MET A 580 -16.75 1.08 10.94
C MET A 580 -15.61 2.08 10.70
N GLN A 581 -14.43 1.60 10.29
CA GLN A 581 -13.28 2.43 9.95
C GLN A 581 -13.57 3.36 8.76
N PHE A 582 -14.14 2.81 7.68
CA PHE A 582 -14.53 3.58 6.50
C PHE A 582 -15.49 4.71 6.88
N THR A 583 -16.49 4.39 7.71
CA THR A 583 -17.48 5.37 8.19
C THR A 583 -16.83 6.44 9.06
N ALA A 584 -15.88 6.07 9.92
CA ALA A 584 -15.17 7.01 10.78
C ALA A 584 -14.32 8.03 9.98
N TRP A 585 -13.65 7.61 8.91
CA TRP A 585 -12.84 8.53 8.10
C TRP A 585 -13.64 9.36 7.10
N THR A 586 -14.74 8.80 6.58
CA THR A 586 -15.49 9.42 5.47
C THR A 586 -16.80 10.09 5.90
N GLY A 587 -17.33 9.77 7.08
CA GLY A 587 -18.69 10.14 7.48
C GLY A 587 -19.79 9.52 6.62
N ARG A 588 -19.45 8.64 5.67
CA ARG A 588 -20.39 7.92 4.80
C ARG A 588 -20.57 6.49 5.32
N PRO A 589 -21.77 5.89 5.22
CA PRO A 589 -21.94 4.49 5.55
C PRO A 589 -21.03 3.63 4.65
N ALA A 590 -20.44 2.56 5.17
CA ALA A 590 -19.64 1.69 4.31
C ALA A 590 -20.52 0.83 3.38
N PRO A 591 -20.11 0.60 2.12
CA PRO A 591 -20.81 -0.30 1.21
C PRO A 591 -20.49 -1.76 1.55
N LEU A 592 -21.00 -2.25 2.68
CA LEU A 592 -20.63 -3.57 3.26
C LEU A 592 -20.83 -4.74 2.29
N ARG A 593 -21.87 -4.69 1.44
CA ARG A 593 -22.11 -5.73 0.41
C ARG A 593 -21.02 -5.77 -0.67
N LEU A 594 -20.43 -4.62 -1.00
CA LEU A 594 -19.30 -4.53 -1.91
C LEU A 594 -18.05 -5.11 -1.24
N PHE A 595 -17.81 -4.75 0.02
CA PHE A 595 -16.66 -5.25 0.78
C PHE A 595 -16.69 -6.78 0.92
N ASP A 596 -17.84 -7.34 1.31
CA ASP A 596 -18.03 -8.80 1.42
C ASP A 596 -17.76 -9.51 0.09
N ARG A 597 -18.36 -9.02 -1.00
CA ARG A 597 -18.16 -9.61 -2.35
C ARG A 597 -16.70 -9.62 -2.76
N ILE A 598 -16.01 -8.49 -2.67
CA ILE A 598 -14.58 -8.36 -3.02
C ILE A 598 -13.74 -9.37 -2.24
N CYS A 599 -14.00 -9.50 -0.94
CA CYS A 599 -13.24 -10.42 -0.10
C CYS A 599 -13.55 -11.89 -0.43
N ARG A 600 -14.81 -12.26 -0.70
CA ARG A 600 -15.16 -13.63 -1.08
C ARG A 600 -14.53 -14.01 -2.41
N ASP A 601 -14.64 -13.14 -3.42
CA ASP A 601 -14.02 -13.35 -4.74
C ASP A 601 -12.49 -13.56 -4.60
N ALA A 602 -11.82 -12.75 -3.76
CA ALA A 602 -10.38 -12.87 -3.51
C ALA A 602 -9.98 -14.15 -2.76
N LEU A 603 -10.87 -14.70 -1.94
CA LEU A 603 -10.66 -15.93 -1.16
C LEU A 603 -11.17 -17.19 -1.87
N GLY A 604 -11.62 -17.08 -3.12
CA GLY A 604 -12.11 -18.19 -3.94
C GLY A 604 -13.49 -18.71 -3.53
N GLY A 605 -14.32 -17.83 -2.95
CA GLY A 605 -15.69 -18.12 -2.51
C GLY A 605 -16.78 -17.71 -3.48
#